data_AF-A0A7Y1XQ10-F1
#
_entry.id   AF-A0A7Y1XQ10-F1
#
_cell.length_a   1.000
_cell.length_b   1.000
_cell.length_c   1.000
_cell.angle_alpha   90.00
_cell.angle_beta   90.00
_cell.angle_gamma   90.00
#
_symmetry.space_group_name_H-M   'P 1'
#
loop_
_entity.id
_entity.type
_entity.pdbx_description
1 polymer ?
#
loop_
_entity_poly.entity_id
_entity_poly.type
_entity_poly.pdbx_seq_one_letter_code
_entity_poly.pdbx_strand_id
1 'polypeptide(L)' 'LSTVHANSPTEALWRLETLAMSGDHRAAGATVRNQLRAAVDLIVQMERRDGHRRISEIEAVA' A
#
# COMPACT_ATOMS: atom_id res chain seq x y z
N LEU A 1 -11.70 -2.19 3.34
CA LEU A 1 -10.93 -2.95 2.33
C LEU A 1 -10.77 -2.10 1.08
N SER A 2 -9.55 -1.94 0.58
CA SER A 2 -9.24 -1.10 -0.59
C SER A 2 -8.18 -1.78 -1.46
N THR A 3 -7.89 -1.20 -2.63
CA THR A 3 -6.88 -1.69 -3.58
C THR A 3 -6.04 -0.53 -4.10
N VAL A 4 -4.75 -0.80 -4.39
CA VAL A 4 -3.85 0.16 -5.04
C VAL A 4 -3.01 -0.58 -6.09
N HIS A 5 -2.69 0.10 -7.19
CA HIS A 5 -1.74 -0.43 -8.16
C HIS A 5 -0.32 -0.26 -7.65
N ALA A 6 0.41 -1.35 -7.43
CA ALA A 6 1.80 -1.39 -7.01
C ALA A 6 2.46 -2.71 -7.46
N ASN A 7 3.78 -2.72 -7.65
CA ASN A 7 4.53 -3.92 -8.07
C ASN A 7 5.12 -4.71 -6.90
N SER A 8 5.00 -4.19 -5.68
CA SER A 8 5.39 -4.87 -4.43
C SER A 8 4.60 -4.32 -3.25
N PRO A 9 4.51 -5.04 -2.12
CA PRO A 9 3.87 -4.51 -0.92
C PRO A 9 4.54 -3.24 -0.38
N THR A 10 5.88 -3.17 -0.42
CA THR A 10 6.62 -1.96 -0.02
C THR A 10 6.27 -0.76 -0.92
N GLU A 11 6.20 -0.96 -2.25
CA GLU A 11 5.79 0.10 -3.18
C GLU A 11 4.33 0.54 -2.92
N ALA A 12 3.44 -0.38 -2.52
CA ALA A 12 2.06 -0.04 -2.18
C ALA A 12 1.99 0.99 -1.05
N LEU A 13 2.79 0.83 0.02
CA LEU A 13 2.86 1.82 1.11
C LEU A 13 3.38 3.17 0.64
N TRP A 14 4.44 3.21 -0.20
CA TRP A 14 4.98 4.45 -0.74
C TRP A 14 3.98 5.20 -1.63
N ARG A 15 3.20 4.46 -2.42
CA ARG A 15 2.13 5.03 -3.24
C ARG A 15 1.01 5.60 -2.38
N LEU A 16 0.60 4.88 -1.33
CA LEU A 16 -0.39 5.40 -0.39
C LEU A 16 0.08 6.68 0.29
N GLU A 17 1.35 6.76 0.71
CA GLU A 17 1.96 7.97 1.29
C GLU A 17 1.92 9.13 0.29
N THR A 18 2.30 8.87 -0.97
CA THR A 18 2.28 9.87 -2.04
C THR A 18 0.87 10.36 -2.35
N LEU A 19 -0.10 9.45 -2.45
CA LEU A 19 -1.50 9.78 -2.69
C LEU A 19 -2.08 10.63 -1.54
N ALA A 20 -1.78 10.27 -0.29
CA ALA A 20 -2.20 11.05 0.87
C ALA A 20 -1.61 12.46 0.88
N MET A 21 -0.35 12.61 0.46
CA MET A 21 0.31 13.92 0.34
C MET A 21 -0.19 14.77 -0.84
N SER A 22 -0.85 14.16 -1.84
CA SER A 22 -1.37 14.87 -3.01
C SER A 22 -2.70 15.60 -2.77
N GLY A 23 -3.34 15.36 -1.62
CA GLY A 23 -4.56 16.05 -1.21
C GLY A 23 -4.34 17.44 -0.64
N ASP A 24 -5.44 18.16 -0.40
CA ASP A 24 -5.42 19.55 0.10
C ASP A 24 -4.86 19.68 1.52
N HIS A 25 -4.93 18.61 2.32
CA HIS A 25 -4.39 18.58 3.68
C HIS A 25 -2.95 18.06 3.69
N ARG A 26 -2.00 18.96 3.91
CA ARG A 26 -0.58 18.62 4.01
C ARG A 26 -0.19 18.27 5.44
N ALA A 27 -0.27 16.99 5.79
CA ALA A 27 0.41 16.46 6.97
C ALA A 27 1.92 16.31 6.69
N ALA A 28 2.75 16.31 7.74
CA ALA A 28 4.16 15.96 7.61
C ALA A 28 4.29 14.50 7.11
N GLY A 29 5.22 14.22 6.19
CA GLY A 29 5.37 12.88 5.60
C GLY A 29 5.58 11.77 6.65
N ALA A 30 6.35 12.07 7.71
CA ALA A 30 6.52 11.14 8.83
C ALA A 30 5.20 10.80 9.54
N THR A 31 4.29 11.78 9.68
CA THR A 31 2.96 11.56 10.27
C THR A 31 2.11 10.66 9.40
N VAL A 32 2.09 10.90 8.08
CA VAL A 32 1.36 10.05 7.11
C VAL A 32 1.89 8.61 7.16
N ARG A 33 3.21 8.44 7.16
CA ARG A 33 3.84 7.12 7.24
C ARG A 33 3.48 6.37 8.52
N ASN A 34 3.50 7.05 9.67
CA ASN A 34 3.09 6.44 10.93
C ASN A 34 1.60 6.07 10.93
N GLN A 35 0.74 6.93 10.38
CA GLN A 35 -0.70 6.63 10.25
C GLN A 35 -0.95 5.43 9.34
N LEU A 36 -0.26 5.34 8.20
CA LEU A 36 -0.39 4.20 7.29
C LEU A 36 0.06 2.89 7.95
N ARG A 37 1.21 2.90 8.65
CA ARG A 37 1.69 1.71 9.39
C ARG A 37 0.75 1.29 10.50
N ALA A 38 0.08 2.24 11.18
CA ALA A 38 -0.88 1.93 12.23
C ALA A 38 -2.26 1.49 11.71
N ALA A 39 -2.61 1.83 10.46
CA ALA A 39 -3.94 1.61 9.90
C ALA A 39 -4.03 0.44 8.90
N VAL A 40 -2.89 -0.07 8.42
CA VAL A 40 -2.82 -1.17 7.46
C VAL A 40 -2.15 -2.35 8.15
N ASP A 41 -2.88 -3.45 8.32
CA ASP A 41 -2.33 -4.66 8.96
C ASP A 41 -1.68 -5.60 7.95
N LEU A 42 -2.30 -5.76 6.77
CA LEU A 42 -1.94 -6.76 5.78
C LEU A 42 -1.99 -6.18 4.37
N ILE A 43 -1.01 -6.58 3.56
CA ILE A 43 -0.99 -6.33 2.12
C ILE A 43 -1.00 -7.67 1.41
N VAL A 44 -1.97 -7.86 0.52
CA VAL A 44 -2.08 -9.06 -0.33
C VAL A 44 -1.71 -8.66 -1.76
N GLN A 45 -0.52 -9.06 -2.20
CA GLN A 45 -0.06 -8.79 -3.54
C GLN A 45 -0.72 -9.77 -4.52
N MET A 46 -1.29 -9.20 -5.58
CA MET A 46 -1.96 -9.93 -6.64
C MET A 46 -1.12 -9.85 -7.92
N GLU A 47 -0.88 -10.99 -8.55
CA GLU A 47 -0.24 -11.06 -9.86
C GLU A 47 -1.16 -11.72 -10.90
N ARG A 48 -0.90 -11.46 -12.17
CA ARG A 48 -1.44 -12.28 -13.27
C ARG A 48 -0.36 -13.23 -13.72
N ARG A 49 -0.63 -14.53 -13.56
CA ARG A 49 0.23 -15.60 -14.04
C ARG A 49 -0.61 -16.58 -14.86
N ASP A 50 -0.15 -16.87 -16.06
CA ASP A 50 -0.82 -17.78 -17.00
C ASP A 50 -2.29 -17.39 -17.28
N GLY A 51 -2.57 -16.07 -17.36
CA GLY A 51 -3.91 -15.54 -17.61
C GLY A 51 -4.82 -15.42 -16.37
N HIS A 52 -4.46 -16.09 -15.27
CA HIS A 52 -5.24 -16.10 -14.03
C HIS A 52 -4.69 -15.12 -12.99
N ARG A 53 -5.58 -14.53 -12.19
CA ARG A 53 -5.19 -13.74 -11.01
C ARG A 53 -4.87 -14.67 -9.87
N ARG A 54 -3.71 -14.49 -9.24
CA ARG A 54 -3.24 -15.29 -8.10
C ARG A 54 -2.66 -14.36 -7.04
N ILE A 55 -2.71 -14.81 -5.78
CA ILE A 55 -1.98 -14.17 -4.70
C ILE A 55 -0.51 -14.60 -4.86
N SER A 56 0.40 -13.63 -4.99
CA SER A 56 1.83 -13.89 -5.10
C SER A 56 2.54 -13.79 -3.76
N GLU A 57 2.08 -12.88 -2.89
CA GLU A 57 2.70 -12.59 -1.60
C GLU A 57 1.64 -12.05 -0.63
N ILE A 58 1.80 -12.38 0.64
CA ILE A 58 1.04 -11.79 1.75
C ILE A 58 2.07 -11.27 2.75
N GLU A 59 2.04 -9.97 2.99
CA GLU A 59 2.97 -9.30 3.91
C GLU A 59 2.18 -8.62 5.03
N ALA A 60 2.63 -8.83 6.27
CA ALA A 60 2.16 -8.07 7.41
C ALA A 60 2.95 -6.75 7.51
N VAL A 61 2.24 -5.65 7.71
CA VAL A 61 2.90 -4.35 7.88
C VAL A 61 3.41 -4.25 9.31
N ALA A 62 4.72 -4.03 9.46
CA ALA A 62 5.39 -3.81 10.75
C ALA A 62 5.54 -2.32 11.09
#